data_AF-A0A7V3DDZ8-F1
#
_entry.id   AF-A0A7V3DDZ8-F1
#
_cell.length_a   1.000
_cell.length_b   1.000
_cell.length_c   1.000
_cell.angle_alpha   90.00
_cell.angle_beta   90.00
_cell.angle_gamma   90.00
#
_symmetry.space_group_name_H-M   'P 1'
#
loop_
_entity.id
_entity.type
_entity.pdbx_description
1 polymer ?
#
loop_
_entity_poly.entity_id
_entity_poly.type
_entity_poly.pdbx_seq_one_letter_code
_entity_poly.pdbx_strand_id
1 'polypeptide(L)' 'MKIERVSFQSQGQRVSAILHLPFSEEAPCVIASHGLLASKDSEKYVALGERLAREGIALLRFDFRGC' A
#
# COMPACT_ATOMS: atom_id res chain seq x y z
N MET A 1 9.88 -0.15 11.08
CA MET A 1 8.91 -0.05 9.99
C MET A 1 8.43 1.38 9.91
N LYS A 2 8.15 1.86 8.72
CA LYS A 2 7.66 3.22 8.46
C LYS A 2 6.42 3.12 7.57
N ILE A 3 5.42 3.94 7.84
CA ILE A 3 4.22 4.04 7.00
C ILE A 3 4.22 5.41 6.36
N GLU A 4 4.15 5.45 5.03
CA GLU A 4 4.18 6.68 4.26
C GLU A 4 2.92 6.86 3.44
N ARG A 5 2.40 8.08 3.42
CA ARG A 5 1.37 8.48 2.46
C ARG A 5 2.08 8.88 1.17
N VAL A 6 1.79 8.17 0.10
CA VAL A 6 2.41 8.40 -1.22
C VAL A 6 1.34 8.55 -2.28
N SER A 7 1.75 8.93 -3.47
CA SER A 7 0.85 9.09 -4.61
C SER A 7 1.60 8.92 -5.91
N PHE A 8 0.91 8.45 -6.94
CA PHE A 8 1.48 8.32 -8.29
C PHE A 8 0.48 8.77 -9.35
N GLN A 9 0.96 8.96 -10.57
CA GLN A 9 0.11 9.32 -11.71
C GLN A 9 -0.30 8.07 -12.49
N SER A 10 -1.56 8.03 -12.90
CA SER A 10 -2.10 7.02 -13.81
C SER A 10 -3.00 7.70 -14.84
N GLN A 11 -2.52 7.80 -16.07
CA GLN A 11 -3.24 8.45 -17.18
C GLN A 11 -3.77 9.84 -16.83
N GLY A 12 -2.91 10.70 -16.27
CA GLY A 12 -3.26 12.08 -15.89
C GLY A 12 -4.07 12.22 -14.60
N GLN A 13 -4.43 11.12 -13.93
CA GLN A 13 -5.10 11.14 -12.64
C GLN A 13 -4.13 10.75 -11.52
N ARG A 14 -4.13 11.55 -10.45
CA ARG A 14 -3.35 11.29 -9.24
C ARG A 14 -4.04 10.21 -8.40
N VAL A 15 -3.34 9.12 -8.13
CA VAL A 15 -3.80 7.99 -7.31
C VAL A 15 -3.17 8.07 -5.92
N SER A 16 -3.99 7.89 -4.88
CA SER A 16 -3.55 7.89 -3.49
C SER A 16 -3.15 6.49 -3.02
N ALA A 17 -2.07 6.40 -2.23
CA ALA A 17 -1.56 5.13 -1.74
C ALA A 17 -0.91 5.27 -0.36
N ILE A 18 -0.75 4.13 0.30
CA ILE A 18 -0.03 3.97 1.56
C ILE A 18 1.06 2.92 1.34
N LEU A 19 2.30 3.31 1.65
CA LEU A 19 3.47 2.44 1.57
C LEU A 19 3.88 2.02 2.98
N HIS A 20 3.88 0.72 3.24
CA HIS A 20 4.44 0.11 4.44
C HIS A 20 5.86 -0.34 4.13
N LEU A 21 6.84 0.25 4.80
CA LEU A 21 8.26 -0.03 4.63
C LEU A 21 8.79 -0.87 5.81
N PRO A 22 9.53 -1.95 5.54
CA PRO A 22 10.30 -2.65 6.56
C PRO A 22 11.50 -1.79 7.03
N PHE A 23 12.29 -2.30 7.96
CA PHE A 23 13.53 -1.62 8.39
C PHE A 23 14.69 -1.85 7.40
N SER A 24 14.64 -2.91 6.60
CA SER A 24 15.64 -3.20 5.56
C SER A 24 15.45 -2.32 4.34
N GLU A 25 16.54 -1.83 3.76
CA GLU A 25 16.48 -0.93 2.59
C GLU A 25 16.18 -1.67 1.28
N GLU A 26 16.63 -2.92 1.15
CA GLU A 26 16.39 -3.76 -0.02
C GLU A 26 15.37 -4.85 0.33
N ALA A 27 14.09 -4.55 0.14
CA ALA A 27 12.99 -5.48 0.42
C ALA A 27 12.14 -5.73 -0.83
N PRO A 28 11.64 -6.97 -1.03
CA PRO A 28 10.61 -7.20 -2.03
C PRO A 28 9.35 -6.40 -1.67
N CYS A 29 8.57 -6.02 -2.67
CA CYS A 29 7.38 -5.20 -2.49
C CYS A 29 6.14 -5.90 -3.06
N VAL A 30 5.09 -5.98 -2.25
CA VAL A 30 3.76 -6.47 -2.64
C VAL A 30 2.88 -5.28 -3.02
N ILE A 31 2.25 -5.34 -4.19
CA ILE A 31 1.21 -4.38 -4.60
C ILE A 31 -0.16 -4.95 -4.25
N ALA A 32 -0.88 -4.27 -3.37
CA ALA A 32 -2.18 -4.69 -2.87
C ALA A 32 -3.31 -3.88 -3.49
N SER A 33 -4.07 -4.52 -4.38
CA SER A 33 -5.30 -3.99 -4.98
C SER A 33 -6.53 -4.43 -4.21
N HIS A 34 -7.42 -3.49 -3.88
CA HIS A 34 -8.67 -3.80 -3.18
C HIS A 34 -9.76 -4.38 -4.11
N GLY A 35 -10.84 -4.90 -3.53
CA GLY A 35 -11.99 -5.40 -4.29
C GLY A 35 -12.99 -4.30 -4.64
N LEU A 36 -14.07 -4.69 -5.33
CA LEU A 36 -15.23 -3.83 -5.59
C LEU A 36 -15.83 -3.29 -4.27
N LEU A 37 -16.20 -2.00 -4.25
CA LEU A 37 -16.76 -1.30 -3.08
C LEU A 37 -15.88 -1.36 -1.83
N ALA A 38 -14.57 -1.47 -2.00
CA ALA A 38 -13.58 -1.39 -0.93
C ALA A 38 -12.64 -0.20 -1.15
N SER A 39 -11.71 -0.01 -0.22
CA SER A 39 -10.65 1.00 -0.32
C SER A 39 -9.33 0.42 0.15
N LYS A 40 -8.23 1.17 -0.08
CA LYS A 40 -6.91 0.89 0.49
C LYS A 40 -6.96 0.79 2.01
N ASP A 41 -7.91 1.46 2.67
CA ASP A 41 -8.01 1.60 4.14
C ASP A 41 -8.81 0.49 4.84
N SER A 42 -9.22 -0.56 4.12
CA SER A 42 -9.80 -1.75 4.74
C SER A 42 -8.85 -2.34 5.80
N GLU A 43 -9.41 -2.71 6.96
CA GLU A 43 -8.66 -3.26 8.11
C GLU A 43 -7.73 -4.42 7.72
N LYS A 44 -8.17 -5.27 6.77
CA LYS A 44 -7.35 -6.39 6.26
C LYS A 44 -6.06 -5.93 5.59
N TYR A 45 -6.07 -4.82 4.85
CA TYR A 45 -4.88 -4.29 4.18
C TYR A 45 -3.97 -3.54 5.14
N VAL A 46 -4.54 -2.91 6.17
CA VAL A 46 -3.75 -2.33 7.26
C VAL A 46 -3.00 -3.43 8.00
N ALA A 47 -3.72 -4.47 8.47
CA ALA A 47 -3.13 -5.60 9.18
C ALA A 47 -2.11 -6.37 8.32
N LEU A 48 -2.40 -6.60 7.04
CA LEU A 48 -1.48 -7.26 6.11
C LEU A 48 -0.20 -6.44 5.90
N GLY A 49 -0.32 -5.13 5.69
CA GLY A 49 0.84 -4.26 5.50
C GLY A 49 1.74 -4.19 6.72
N GLU A 50 1.17 -4.09 7.92
CA GLU A 50 1.93 -4.15 9.16
C GLU A 50 2.64 -5.50 9.34
N ARG A 51 1.96 -6.61 9.03
CA ARG A 51 2.56 -7.94 9.15
C ARG A 51 3.72 -8.10 8.17
N LEU A 52 3.51 -7.80 6.89
CA LEU A 52 4.57 -7.93 5.88
C LEU A 52 5.78 -7.05 6.18
N ALA A 53 5.57 -5.81 6.62
CA ALA A 53 6.66 -4.91 6.97
C ALA A 53 7.49 -5.40 8.16
N ARG A 54 6.88 -6.12 9.12
CA ARG A 54 7.62 -6.78 10.21
C ARG A 54 8.43 -7.99 9.72
N GLU A 55 7.96 -8.68 8.68
CA GLU A 55 8.65 -9.82 8.05
C GLU A 55 9.67 -9.40 6.98
N GLY A 56 10.00 -8.11 6.86
CA GLY A 56 10.99 -7.61 5.90
C GLY A 56 10.45 -7.42 4.47
N ILE A 57 9.13 -7.36 4.29
CA ILE A 57 8.47 -7.22 2.98
C ILE A 57 7.72 -5.88 2.94
N ALA A 58 7.96 -5.07 1.92
CA ALA A 58 7.21 -3.84 1.71
C ALA A 58 5.81 -4.13 1.16
N LEU A 59 4.83 -3.28 1.47
CA LEU A 59 3.49 -3.36 0.86
C LEU A 59 3.00 -1.97 0.46
N LEU A 60 2.61 -1.83 -0.81
CA LEU A 60 1.89 -0.66 -1.31
C LEU A 60 0.40 -1.00 -1.47
N ARG A 61 -0.46 -0.34 -0.70
CA ARG A 61 -1.93 -0.38 -0.88
C ARG A 61 -2.41 0.94 -1.46
N PHE A 62 -3.28 0.92 -2.46
CA PHE A 62 -3.73 2.12 -3.17
C PHE A 62 -5.22 2.05 -3.50
N ASP A 63 -5.83 3.21 -3.73
CA ASP A 63 -7.21 3.29 -4.20
C ASP A 63 -7.27 3.26 -5.72
N PHE A 64 -8.23 2.53 -6.29
CA PHE A 64 -8.52 2.69 -7.72
C PHE A 64 -9.04 4.09 -8.05
N ARG A 65 -8.97 4.47 -9.32
CA ARG A 65 -9.48 5.76 -9.79
C ARG A 65 -10.99 5.83 -9.54
N GLY A 66 -11.44 6.90 -8.88
CA GLY A 66 -12.85 7.10 -8.52
C GLY A 66 -13.27 6.52 -7.17
N CYS A 67 -12.32 6.00 -6.37
CA CYS A 67 -12.52 5.64 -4.97
C CYS A 67 -12.06 6.75 -4.02
#